data_AF-A0A537EVC4-F1
#
_entry.id   AF-A0A537EVC4-F1
#
_cell.length_a   1.000
_cell.length_b   1.000
_cell.length_c   1.000
_cell.angle_alpha   90.00
_cell.angle_beta   90.00
_cell.angle_gamma   90.00
#
_symmetry.space_group_name_H-M   'P 1'
#
loop_
_entity.id
_entity.type
_entity.pdbx_description
1 polymer ?
#
loop_
_entity_poly.entity_id
_entity_poly.type
_entity_poly.pdbx_seq_one_letter_code
_entity_poly.pdbx_strand_id
1 'polypeptide(L)'
;MGDPRKPHKAFETPRHPWRKDQLEEELHLVGEYGLRNKRELRRHETDLSQIRGIARTLLGSEEEARAQLERQYLTSLARRGVLPESAAVDNILDLNVKDLMERRLQTIVYRAGLAKSIHQARQFVIHGHISVAGDIVTVPSYVVLRDQESRIAFHQGSPLTNAQHPARAAPTGKRVTRIIEEAGVPAAPTAPILPEVSPEVRDEVQAEQPLVLPETEEETPAEATEEKP
;
A
#
# COMPACT_ATOMS: atom_id res chain seq x y z
N MET A 1 44.46 -7.11 -17.34
CA MET A 1 43.31 -6.18 -17.34
C MET A 1 42.07 -7.04 -17.14
N GLY A 2 41.36 -6.91 -16.01
CA GLY A 2 40.16 -7.70 -15.75
C GLY A 2 38.96 -7.26 -16.61
N ASP A 3 37.85 -8.00 -16.53
CA ASP A 3 36.63 -7.67 -17.28
C ASP A 3 35.95 -6.39 -16.75
N PRO A 4 35.48 -5.48 -17.63
CA PRO A 4 34.81 -4.26 -17.22
C PRO A 4 33.39 -4.52 -16.69
N ARG A 5 32.96 -3.74 -15.69
CA ARG A 5 31.61 -3.83 -15.10
C ARG A 5 30.55 -3.37 -16.12
N LYS A 6 29.63 -4.27 -16.46
CA LYS A 6 28.49 -3.97 -17.36
C LYS A 6 27.31 -3.34 -16.60
N PRO A 7 26.50 -2.48 -17.26
CA PRO A 7 25.27 -1.96 -16.66
C PRO A 7 24.28 -3.09 -16.39
N HIS A 8 23.68 -3.09 -15.21
CA HIS A 8 22.66 -4.05 -14.79
C HIS A 8 21.29 -3.37 -14.68
N LYS A 9 20.23 -4.17 -14.65
CA LYS A 9 18.86 -3.66 -14.48
C LYS A 9 18.65 -3.27 -13.02
N ALA A 10 17.93 -2.16 -12.80
CA ALA A 10 17.52 -1.69 -11.48
C ALA A 10 16.16 -2.27 -11.02
N PHE A 11 15.72 -3.37 -11.62
CA PHE A 11 14.47 -4.03 -11.26
C PHE A 11 14.57 -5.51 -11.61
N GLU A 12 13.90 -6.34 -10.82
CA GLU A 12 13.75 -7.77 -11.06
C GLU A 12 12.37 -8.06 -11.67
N THR A 13 12.28 -9.15 -12.43
CA THR A 13 11.02 -9.65 -12.97
C THR A 13 10.52 -10.82 -12.13
N PRO A 14 9.20 -10.98 -11.97
CA PRO A 14 8.66 -12.11 -11.25
C PRO A 14 9.06 -13.42 -11.91
N ARG A 15 9.25 -14.46 -11.09
CA ARG A 15 9.61 -15.80 -11.56
C ARG A 15 8.52 -16.41 -12.46
N HIS A 16 7.25 -16.17 -12.13
CA HIS A 16 6.12 -16.69 -12.88
C HIS A 16 5.24 -15.54 -13.41
N PRO A 17 5.13 -15.35 -14.74
CA PRO A 17 4.47 -14.17 -15.31
C PRO A 17 2.95 -14.09 -15.09
N TRP A 18 2.26 -15.24 -15.01
CA TRP A 18 0.79 -15.31 -15.10
C TRP A 18 0.10 -15.75 -13.80
N ARG A 19 0.66 -15.39 -12.64
CA ARG A 19 -0.03 -15.62 -11.36
C ARG A 19 -1.16 -14.61 -11.19
N LYS A 20 -2.40 -15.09 -11.08
CA LYS A 20 -3.60 -14.25 -11.01
C LYS A 20 -3.53 -13.26 -9.84
N ASP A 21 -3.27 -13.75 -8.63
CA ASP A 21 -3.23 -12.93 -7.40
C ASP A 21 -2.23 -11.76 -7.54
N GLN A 22 -1.02 -12.06 -8.01
CA GLN A 22 0.01 -11.06 -8.26
C GLN A 22 -0.44 -10.03 -9.31
N LEU A 23 -1.03 -10.49 -10.41
CA LEU A 23 -1.47 -9.58 -11.47
C LEU A 23 -2.56 -8.62 -10.99
N GLU A 24 -3.47 -9.09 -10.13
CA GLU A 24 -4.53 -8.30 -9.51
C GLU A 24 -3.97 -7.27 -8.53
N GLU A 25 -3.08 -7.68 -7.62
CA GLU A 25 -2.39 -6.77 -6.69
C GLU A 25 -1.58 -5.69 -7.42
N GLU A 26 -0.79 -6.09 -8.42
CA GLU A 26 -0.01 -5.16 -9.25
C GLU A 26 -0.93 -4.16 -9.96
N LEU A 27 -2.07 -4.60 -10.48
CA LEU A 27 -3.03 -3.74 -11.17
C LEU A 27 -3.67 -2.75 -10.21
N HIS A 28 -4.06 -3.21 -9.02
CA HIS A 28 -4.57 -2.34 -7.96
C HIS A 28 -3.57 -1.24 -7.59
N LEU A 29 -2.30 -1.61 -7.33
CA LEU A 29 -1.24 -0.65 -6.99
C LEU A 29 -0.93 0.33 -8.14
N VAL A 30 -0.92 -0.15 -9.37
CA VAL A 30 -0.73 0.69 -10.56
C VAL A 30 -1.85 1.71 -10.70
N GLY A 31 -3.09 1.31 -10.46
CA GLY A 31 -4.26 2.19 -10.46
C GLY A 31 -4.23 3.21 -9.33
N GLU A 32 -4.04 2.75 -8.09
CA GLU A 32 -4.01 3.56 -6.87
C GLU A 32 -2.98 4.69 -6.95
N TYR A 33 -1.77 4.39 -7.44
CA TYR A 33 -0.66 5.34 -7.51
C TYR A 33 -0.41 5.94 -8.90
N GLY A 34 -1.28 5.66 -9.87
CA GLY A 34 -1.19 6.17 -11.23
C GLY A 34 0.16 5.93 -11.90
N LEU A 35 0.67 4.69 -11.80
CA LEU A 35 1.91 4.27 -12.43
C LEU A 35 1.72 4.11 -13.95
N ARG A 36 2.78 4.38 -14.73
CA ARG A 36 2.72 4.23 -16.19
C ARG A 36 2.79 2.77 -16.63
N ASN A 37 3.70 2.01 -16.01
CA ASN A 37 4.03 0.65 -16.37
C ASN A 37 4.31 -0.16 -15.10
N LYS A 38 4.07 -1.47 -15.13
CA LYS A 38 4.48 -2.42 -14.07
C LYS A 38 5.98 -2.38 -13.75
N ARG A 39 6.81 -1.91 -14.68
CA ARG A 39 8.25 -1.69 -14.45
C ARG A 39 8.55 -0.66 -13.36
N GLU A 40 7.71 0.37 -13.22
CA GLU A 40 7.86 1.35 -12.13
C GLU A 40 7.58 0.68 -10.78
N LEU A 41 6.52 -0.12 -10.69
CA LEU A 41 6.20 -0.91 -9.51
C LEU A 41 7.34 -1.85 -9.13
N ARG A 42 7.84 -2.63 -10.11
CA ARG A 42 8.93 -3.60 -9.90
C ARG A 42 10.23 -2.96 -9.42
N ARG A 43 10.50 -1.70 -9.80
CA ARG A 43 11.65 -0.97 -9.25
C ARG A 43 11.48 -0.79 -7.73
N HIS A 44 10.31 -0.35 -7.29
CA HIS A 44 10.03 -0.16 -5.86
C HIS A 44 10.01 -1.49 -5.08
N GLU A 45 9.48 -2.57 -5.67
CA GLU A 45 9.59 -3.91 -5.09
C GLU A 45 11.04 -4.37 -4.94
N THR A 46 11.87 -4.11 -5.96
CA THR A 46 13.30 -4.43 -5.93
C THR A 46 14.03 -3.58 -4.89
N ASP A 47 13.72 -2.29 -4.81
CA ASP A 47 14.28 -1.39 -3.81
C ASP A 47 13.93 -1.86 -2.39
N LEU A 48 12.69 -2.29 -2.14
CA LEU A 48 12.26 -2.86 -0.88
C LEU A 48 12.99 -4.17 -0.57
N SER A 49 13.14 -5.05 -1.55
CA SER A 49 13.91 -6.30 -1.42
C SER A 49 15.37 -6.03 -1.03
N GLN A 50 16.00 -5.03 -1.67
CA GLN A 50 17.35 -4.57 -1.33
C GLN A 50 17.40 -4.02 0.10
N ILE A 51 16.42 -3.20 0.50
CA ILE A 51 16.33 -2.63 1.84
C ILE A 51 16.25 -3.73 2.90
N ARG A 52 15.35 -4.70 2.72
CA ARG A 52 15.22 -5.86 3.62
C ARG A 52 16.44 -6.77 3.57
N GLY A 53 17.12 -6.87 2.43
CA GLY A 53 18.36 -7.61 2.27
C GLY A 53 19.47 -7.04 3.15
N ILE A 54 19.65 -5.72 3.13
CA ILE A 54 20.61 -5.02 3.98
C ILE A 54 20.25 -5.22 5.46
N ALA A 55 18.97 -5.06 5.83
CA ALA A 55 18.54 -5.29 7.22
C ALA A 55 18.86 -6.71 7.71
N ARG A 56 18.60 -7.74 6.90
CA ARG A 56 18.95 -9.14 7.22
C ARG A 56 20.46 -9.33 7.41
N THR A 57 21.29 -8.69 6.58
CA THR A 57 22.75 -8.76 6.74
C THR A 57 23.24 -8.07 8.01
N LEU A 58 22.61 -6.95 8.40
CA LEU A 58 22.95 -6.22 9.62
C LEU A 58 22.61 -7.04 10.87
N LEU A 59 21.44 -7.68 10.89
CA LEU A 59 21.02 -8.55 12.00
C LEU A 59 21.95 -9.75 12.21
N GLY A 60 22.60 -10.24 11.16
CA GLY A 60 23.54 -11.37 11.22
C GLY A 60 25.01 -11.00 11.42
N SER A 61 25.35 -9.71 11.53
CA SER A 61 26.74 -9.23 11.65
C SER A 61 27.17 -8.98 13.11
N GLU A 62 28.49 -8.92 13.35
CA GLU A 62 29.09 -8.68 14.68
C GLU A 62 28.72 -7.28 15.23
N GLU A 63 28.58 -7.18 16.56
CA GLU A 63 27.99 -6.03 17.25
C GLU A 63 28.74 -4.69 17.01
N GLU A 64 30.07 -4.71 16.95
CA GLU A 64 30.88 -3.48 16.81
C GLU A 64 30.72 -2.83 15.43
N ALA A 65 30.82 -3.63 14.36
CA ALA A 65 30.62 -3.16 12.99
C ALA A 65 29.14 -2.87 12.69
N ARG A 66 28.24 -3.66 13.29
CA ARG A 66 26.79 -3.48 13.19
C ARG A 66 26.35 -2.11 13.67
N ALA A 67 26.78 -1.67 14.86
CA ALA A 67 26.28 -0.44 15.46
C ALA A 67 26.51 0.81 14.59
N GLN A 68 27.65 0.89 13.90
CA GLN A 68 27.96 2.01 13.02
C GLN A 68 27.11 1.98 11.74
N LEU A 69 27.08 0.83 11.06
CA LEU A 69 26.33 0.66 9.81
C LEU A 69 24.82 0.78 10.03
N GLU A 70 24.32 0.23 11.13
CA GLU A 70 22.94 0.31 11.56
C GLU A 70 22.51 1.78 11.74
N ARG A 71 23.26 2.57 12.49
CA ARG A 71 22.96 4.01 12.69
C ARG A 71 22.96 4.76 11.37
N GLN A 72 23.95 4.54 10.51
CA GLN A 72 24.02 5.19 9.20
C GLN A 72 22.83 4.81 8.31
N TYR A 73 22.46 3.54 8.32
CA TYR A 73 21.38 3.01 7.51
C TYR A 73 20.01 3.52 7.97
N LEU A 74 19.74 3.49 9.28
CA LEU A 74 18.52 4.04 9.87
C LEU A 74 18.42 5.55 9.62
N THR A 75 19.52 6.30 9.76
CA THR A 75 19.56 7.74 9.45
C THR A 75 19.21 7.99 7.98
N SER A 76 19.73 7.18 7.06
CA SER A 76 19.41 7.28 5.62
C SER A 76 17.93 7.00 5.31
N LEU A 77 17.35 5.98 5.95
CA LEU A 77 15.93 5.64 5.78
C LEU A 77 15.00 6.69 6.39
N ALA A 78 15.34 7.21 7.57
CA ALA A 78 14.62 8.30 8.24
C ALA A 78 14.66 9.58 7.39
N ARG A 79 15.81 9.91 6.80
CA ARG A 79 15.96 11.06 5.89
C ARG A 79 15.07 10.96 4.65
N ARG A 80 14.89 9.74 4.11
CA ARG A 80 13.96 9.47 3.00
C ARG A 80 12.48 9.51 3.43
N GLY A 81 12.21 9.48 4.73
CA GLY A 81 10.86 9.49 5.31
C GLY A 81 10.14 8.14 5.22
N VAL A 82 10.87 7.04 5.05
CA VAL A 82 10.28 5.68 4.99
C VAL A 82 10.00 5.14 6.40
N LEU A 83 10.83 5.50 7.37
CA LEU A 83 10.70 5.12 8.77
C LEU A 83 10.77 6.34 9.69
N PRO A 84 10.16 6.29 10.89
CA PRO A 84 10.38 7.30 11.91
C PRO A 84 11.81 7.21 12.47
N GLU A 85 12.31 8.32 13.01
CA GLU A 85 13.69 8.41 13.54
C GLU A 85 13.96 7.49 14.74
N SER A 86 12.90 7.08 15.45
CA SER A 86 12.98 6.17 16.60
C SER A 86 12.89 4.68 16.21
N ALA A 87 12.86 4.34 14.91
CA ALA A 87 12.67 2.97 14.47
C ALA A 87 13.91 2.09 14.71
N ALA A 88 13.66 0.84 15.11
CA ALA A 88 14.66 -0.21 15.16
C ALA A 88 14.84 -0.88 13.78
N VAL A 89 15.89 -1.69 13.63
CA VAL A 89 16.16 -2.45 12.40
C VAL A 89 15.03 -3.44 12.08
N ASP A 90 14.41 -4.03 13.09
CA ASP A 90 13.36 -5.04 12.89
C ASP A 90 12.15 -4.46 12.14
N ASN A 91 11.81 -3.19 12.40
CA ASN A 91 10.72 -2.49 11.71
C ASN A 91 10.92 -2.38 10.19
N ILE A 92 12.16 -2.51 9.70
CA ILE A 92 12.45 -2.50 8.25
C ILE A 92 11.86 -3.74 7.57
N LEU A 93 11.76 -4.87 8.28
CA LEU A 93 11.23 -6.11 7.72
C LEU A 93 9.74 -6.02 7.44
N ASP A 94 9.01 -5.23 8.24
CA ASP A 94 7.56 -5.04 8.14
C ASP A 94 7.13 -4.02 7.07
N LEU A 95 8.07 -3.25 6.52
CA LEU A 95 7.79 -2.22 5.51
C LEU A 95 7.06 -2.79 4.29
N ASN A 96 6.11 -2.04 3.73
CA ASN A 96 5.40 -2.41 2.51
C ASN A 96 5.86 -1.57 1.31
N VAL A 97 5.57 -2.05 0.09
CA VAL A 97 5.87 -1.33 -1.16
C VAL A 97 5.16 0.02 -1.18
N LYS A 98 3.96 0.10 -0.59
CA LYS A 98 3.17 1.33 -0.46
C LYS A 98 3.94 2.45 0.25
N ASP A 99 4.73 2.13 1.28
CA ASP A 99 5.49 3.12 2.03
C ASP A 99 6.53 3.83 1.15
N LEU A 100 7.19 3.07 0.26
CA LEU A 100 8.10 3.65 -0.73
C LEU A 100 7.37 4.45 -1.80
N MET A 101 6.17 4.02 -2.19
CA MET A 101 5.37 4.68 -3.22
C MET A 101 4.78 6.01 -2.73
N GLU A 102 4.39 6.11 -1.45
CA GLU A 102 3.93 7.37 -0.83
C GLU A 102 5.05 8.43 -0.79
N ARG A 103 6.33 8.05 -0.81
CA ARG A 103 7.46 9.01 -0.82
C ARG A 103 7.81 9.60 -2.20
N ARG A 104 7.11 9.20 -3.26
CA ARG A 104 7.36 9.69 -4.61
C ARG A 104 6.86 11.12 -4.79
N LEU A 105 7.53 11.91 -5.61
CA LEU A 105 7.11 13.28 -5.89
C LEU A 105 5.68 13.34 -6.46
N GLN A 106 5.32 12.42 -7.35
CA GLN A 106 3.98 12.36 -7.92
C GLN A 106 2.88 12.20 -6.86
N THR A 107 3.09 11.33 -5.87
CA THR A 107 2.12 11.03 -4.82
C THR A 107 2.06 12.16 -3.81
N ILE A 108 3.21 12.68 -3.39
CA ILE A 108 3.28 13.82 -2.46
C ILE A 108 2.61 15.06 -3.05
N VAL A 109 2.80 15.36 -4.33
CA VAL A 109 2.15 16.51 -5.00
C VAL A 109 0.63 16.36 -4.99
N TYR A 110 0.12 15.14 -5.17
CA TYR A 110 -1.31 14.86 -5.07
C TYR A 110 -1.81 14.98 -3.62
N ARG A 111 -1.08 14.42 -2.64
CA ARG A 111 -1.41 14.51 -1.21
C ARG A 111 -1.37 15.95 -0.68
N ALA A 112 -0.44 16.77 -1.19
CA ALA A 112 -0.32 18.19 -0.88
C ALA A 112 -1.44 19.05 -1.50
N GLY A 113 -2.33 18.47 -2.33
CA GLY A 113 -3.47 19.17 -2.93
C GLY A 113 -3.09 20.11 -4.08
N LEU A 114 -1.85 20.04 -4.59
CA LEU A 114 -1.41 20.85 -5.74
C LEU A 114 -2.05 20.38 -7.06
N ALA A 115 -2.52 19.13 -7.11
CA ALA A 115 -3.18 18.54 -8.26
C ALA A 115 -4.50 17.86 -7.86
N LYS A 116 -5.46 17.81 -8.78
CA LYS A 116 -6.79 17.20 -8.56
C LYS A 116 -6.78 15.68 -8.65
N SER A 117 -5.79 15.13 -9.34
CA SER A 117 -5.65 13.71 -9.63
C SER A 117 -4.16 13.36 -9.71
N ILE A 118 -3.84 12.11 -9.40
CA ILE A 118 -2.50 11.56 -9.49
C ILE A 118 -1.92 11.64 -10.91
N HIS A 119 -2.77 11.50 -11.94
CA HIS A 119 -2.35 11.68 -13.33
C HIS A 119 -2.03 13.14 -13.66
N GLN A 120 -2.80 14.08 -13.10
CA GLN A 120 -2.52 15.51 -13.25
C GLN A 120 -1.23 15.91 -12.52
N ALA A 121 -0.99 15.37 -11.32
CA ALA A 121 0.28 15.55 -10.61
C ALA A 121 1.47 15.14 -11.49
N ARG A 122 1.36 13.99 -12.17
CA ARG A 122 2.40 13.52 -13.09
C ARG A 122 2.64 14.49 -14.26
N GLN A 123 1.58 15.03 -14.86
CA GLN A 123 1.69 16.03 -15.93
C GLN A 123 2.42 17.29 -15.46
N PHE A 124 2.07 17.79 -14.27
CA PHE A 124 2.72 18.96 -13.70
C PHE A 124 4.21 18.75 -13.42
N VAL A 125 4.58 17.56 -12.95
CA VAL A 125 5.98 17.19 -12.75
C VAL A 125 6.70 17.11 -14.11
N ILE A 126 6.17 16.35 -15.08
CA ILE A 126 6.81 16.14 -16.38
C ILE A 126 6.98 17.46 -17.15
N HIS A 127 6.00 18.36 -17.10
CA HIS A 127 6.07 19.67 -17.76
C HIS A 127 6.92 20.70 -16.98
N GLY A 128 7.52 20.33 -15.85
CA GLY A 128 8.42 21.20 -15.10
C GLY A 128 7.73 22.32 -14.34
N HIS A 129 6.47 22.14 -13.95
CA HIS A 129 5.73 23.14 -13.18
C HIS A 129 5.98 23.07 -11.68
N ILE A 130 6.59 21.99 -11.19
CA ILE A 130 6.82 21.76 -9.77
C ILE A 130 8.30 21.94 -9.45
N SER A 131 8.57 22.65 -8.36
CA SER A 131 9.89 22.81 -7.78
C SER A 131 9.96 22.17 -6.40
N VAL A 132 11.09 21.54 -6.10
CA VAL A 132 11.42 21.00 -4.77
C VAL A 132 12.58 21.82 -4.23
N ALA A 133 12.36 22.55 -3.13
CA ALA A 133 13.39 23.41 -2.52
C ALA A 133 14.03 24.44 -3.49
N GLY A 134 13.28 24.88 -4.51
CA GLY A 134 13.72 25.85 -5.51
C GLY A 134 14.15 25.25 -6.84
N ASP A 135 14.48 23.95 -6.88
CA ASP A 135 14.92 23.26 -8.09
C ASP A 135 13.75 22.65 -8.85
N ILE A 136 13.72 22.81 -10.17
CA ILE A 136 12.71 22.19 -11.03
C ILE A 136 13.00 20.69 -11.15
N VAL A 137 12.04 19.87 -10.73
CA VAL A 137 12.15 18.41 -10.82
C VAL A 137 11.16 17.88 -11.85
N THR A 138 11.66 17.22 -12.89
CA THR A 138 10.83 16.66 -13.98
C THR A 138 10.55 15.17 -13.84
N VAL A 139 11.15 14.51 -12.84
CA VAL A 139 11.05 13.05 -12.65
C VAL A 139 9.98 12.73 -11.59
N PRO A 140 8.86 12.08 -11.95
CA PRO A 140 7.78 11.76 -11.00
C PRO A 140 8.18 10.70 -9.95
N SER A 141 9.15 9.84 -10.29
CA SER A 141 9.71 8.84 -9.38
C SER A 141 10.79 9.38 -8.45
N TYR A 142 11.01 10.69 -8.40
CA TYR A 142 11.92 11.30 -7.43
C TYR A 142 11.43 11.01 -6.00
N VAL A 143 12.32 10.49 -5.15
CA VAL A 143 12.03 10.23 -3.74
C VAL A 143 12.29 11.51 -2.96
N VAL A 144 11.23 12.11 -2.42
CA VAL A 144 11.33 13.38 -1.70
C VAL A 144 11.82 13.13 -0.27
N LEU A 145 12.85 13.86 0.12
CA LEU A 145 13.35 13.83 1.49
C LEU A 145 12.37 14.50 2.46
N ARG A 146 12.35 14.05 3.71
CA ARG A 146 11.43 14.58 4.72
C ARG A 146 11.53 16.11 4.87
N ASP A 147 12.73 16.65 4.85
CA ASP A 147 12.98 18.09 5.00
C ASP A 147 12.51 18.93 3.80
N GLN A 148 12.45 18.30 2.61
CA GLN A 148 12.10 18.97 1.36
C GLN A 148 10.59 19.01 1.11
N GLU A 149 9.83 18.16 1.79
CA GLU A 149 8.39 18.00 1.60
C GLU A 149 7.62 19.31 1.83
N SER A 150 8.01 20.08 2.85
CA SER A 150 7.44 21.40 3.15
C SER A 150 7.73 22.46 2.08
N ARG A 151 8.74 22.24 1.22
CA ARG A 151 9.23 23.19 0.22
C ARG A 151 8.82 22.80 -1.20
N ILE A 152 7.76 22.00 -1.34
CA ILE A 152 7.17 21.67 -2.64
C ILE A 152 6.18 22.76 -3.01
N ALA A 153 6.43 23.42 -4.13
CA ALA A 153 5.58 24.47 -4.66
C ALA A 153 5.62 24.48 -6.20
N PHE A 154 4.77 25.31 -6.80
CA PHE A 154 4.90 25.60 -8.22
C PHE A 154 6.16 26.44 -8.47
N HIS A 155 6.83 26.16 -9.58
CA HIS A 155 7.97 26.95 -10.03
C HIS A 155 7.53 28.36 -10.43
N GLN A 156 8.34 29.37 -10.12
CA GLN A 156 8.00 30.78 -10.32
C GLN A 156 7.67 31.13 -11.78
N GLY A 157 8.38 30.54 -12.74
CA GLY A 157 8.12 30.73 -14.17
C GLY A 157 6.93 29.95 -14.74
N SER A 158 6.20 29.21 -13.90
CA SER A 158 5.04 28.42 -14.33
C SER A 158 3.77 29.29 -14.42
N PRO A 159 2.94 29.14 -15.47
CA PRO A 159 1.60 29.73 -15.53
C PRO A 159 0.70 29.31 -14.35
N LEU A 160 0.97 28.14 -13.75
CA LEU A 160 0.18 27.58 -12.64
C LEU A 160 0.41 28.28 -11.29
N THR A 161 1.41 29.16 -11.21
CA THR A 161 1.61 30.06 -10.06
C THR A 161 0.39 30.96 -9.86
N ASN A 162 -0.27 31.35 -10.95
CA ASN A 162 -1.50 32.15 -10.90
C ASN A 162 -2.66 31.34 -10.33
N ALA A 163 -3.19 31.77 -9.18
CA ALA A 163 -4.28 31.08 -8.48
C ALA A 163 -5.56 30.94 -9.33
N GLN A 164 -5.80 31.89 -10.23
CA GLN A 164 -6.99 31.96 -11.08
C GLN A 164 -6.88 31.07 -12.33
N HIS A 165 -5.74 30.41 -12.57
CA HIS A 165 -5.56 29.58 -13.76
C HIS A 165 -6.54 28.38 -13.73
N PRO A 166 -7.24 28.06 -14.85
CA PRO A 166 -8.28 27.01 -14.87
C PRO A 166 -7.75 25.63 -14.49
N ALA A 167 -6.48 25.34 -14.83
CA ALA A 167 -5.85 24.07 -14.44
C ALA A 167 -5.59 23.96 -12.91
N ARG A 168 -5.57 25.09 -12.19
CA ARG A 168 -5.47 25.16 -10.72
C ARG A 168 -6.84 25.26 -10.04
N ALA A 169 -7.84 25.84 -10.71
CA ALA A 169 -9.20 25.95 -10.19
C ALA A 169 -9.60 24.64 -9.53
N ALA A 170 -9.90 24.63 -8.23
CA ALA A 170 -10.18 23.42 -7.46
C ALA A 170 -11.19 22.52 -8.19
N PRO A 171 -11.15 21.19 -8.01
CA PRO A 171 -12.23 20.37 -8.53
C PRO A 171 -13.52 20.82 -7.82
N THR A 172 -14.38 21.54 -8.54
CA THR A 172 -15.79 21.71 -8.18
C THR A 172 -16.40 20.31 -8.25
N GLY A 173 -16.33 19.58 -7.14
CA GLY A 173 -16.74 18.18 -7.12
C GLY A 173 -16.34 17.47 -5.86
N LYS A 174 -17.26 17.47 -4.90
CA LYS A 174 -17.43 16.44 -3.87
C LYS A 174 -17.11 15.06 -4.46
N ARG A 175 -15.90 14.55 -4.26
CA ARG A 175 -15.47 13.26 -4.84
C ARG A 175 -15.54 12.08 -3.88
N VAL A 176 -15.75 12.34 -2.60
CA VAL A 176 -15.88 11.28 -1.58
C VAL A 176 -17.35 10.98 -1.25
N THR A 177 -18.30 11.91 -1.44
CA THR A 177 -19.70 11.66 -1.08
C THR A 177 -20.54 11.00 -2.17
N ARG A 178 -20.12 10.99 -3.45
CA ARG A 178 -20.90 10.36 -4.53
C ARG A 178 -20.70 8.86 -4.67
N ILE A 179 -19.52 8.34 -4.31
CA ILE A 179 -19.28 6.89 -4.36
C ILE A 179 -20.12 6.17 -3.29
N ILE A 180 -20.44 6.85 -2.18
CA ILE A 180 -21.33 6.32 -1.13
C ILE A 180 -22.81 6.38 -1.54
N GLU A 181 -23.21 7.32 -2.41
CA GLU A 181 -24.59 7.40 -2.94
C GLU A 181 -24.85 6.43 -4.10
N GLU A 182 -23.83 6.10 -4.92
CA GLU A 182 -23.99 5.20 -6.07
C GLU A 182 -23.67 3.72 -5.76
N ALA A 183 -22.92 3.43 -4.70
CA ALA A 183 -22.86 2.09 -4.13
C ALA A 183 -24.01 1.95 -3.13
N GLY A 184 -25.20 1.56 -3.64
CA GLY A 184 -26.37 1.21 -2.83
C GLY A 184 -26.09 0.07 -1.86
N VAL A 185 -25.39 0.36 -0.77
CA VAL A 185 -25.52 -0.35 0.49
C VAL A 185 -26.70 0.31 1.19
N PRO A 186 -27.87 -0.34 1.31
CA PRO A 186 -28.96 0.25 2.08
C PRO A 186 -28.45 0.44 3.50
N ALA A 187 -28.53 1.69 3.98
CA ALA A 187 -28.42 2.00 5.38
C ALA A 187 -29.30 1.02 6.15
N ALA A 188 -28.69 0.25 7.06
CA ALA A 188 -29.45 -0.56 8.00
C ALA A 188 -30.46 0.38 8.70
N PRO A 189 -31.76 0.09 8.63
CA PRO A 189 -32.76 0.97 9.21
C PRO A 189 -32.57 1.02 10.72
N THR A 190 -32.69 2.24 11.25
CA THR A 190 -33.13 2.60 12.59
C THR A 190 -33.67 1.40 13.38
N ALA A 191 -33.02 1.08 14.50
CA ALA A 191 -33.50 0.08 15.43
C ALA A 191 -34.99 0.31 15.74
N PRO A 192 -35.88 -0.67 15.51
CA PRO A 192 -37.25 -0.56 15.96
C PRO A 192 -37.27 -0.57 17.50
N ILE A 193 -38.04 0.37 18.06
CA ILE A 193 -38.45 0.35 19.46
C ILE A 193 -39.13 -1.00 19.71
N LEU A 194 -38.59 -1.80 20.62
CA LEU A 194 -39.26 -3.02 21.09
C LEU A 194 -40.56 -2.60 21.79
N PRO A 195 -41.73 -3.17 21.44
CA PRO A 195 -42.90 -3.08 22.30
C PRO A 195 -42.63 -3.87 23.59
N GLU A 196 -43.01 -3.30 24.74
CA GLU A 196 -43.03 -4.00 26.02
C GLU A 196 -43.94 -5.23 25.89
N VAL A 197 -43.34 -6.42 26.00
CA VAL A 197 -44.05 -7.69 26.00
C VAL A 197 -44.59 -7.92 27.41
N SER A 198 -45.92 -8.06 27.53
CA SER A 198 -46.63 -8.45 28.75
C SER A 198 -46.03 -9.72 29.36
N PRO A 199 -46.03 -9.86 30.71
CA PRO A 199 -45.27 -10.89 31.43
C PRO A 199 -45.69 -12.35 31.15
N GLU A 200 -46.78 -12.60 30.42
CA GLU A 200 -47.37 -13.93 30.24
C GLU A 200 -46.62 -14.81 29.22
N VAL A 201 -45.80 -14.24 28.32
CA VAL A 201 -45.10 -15.02 27.25
C VAL A 201 -43.73 -15.56 27.71
N ARG A 202 -43.25 -15.18 28.91
CA ARG A 202 -41.94 -15.64 29.43
C ARG A 202 -41.97 -17.06 30.01
N ASP A 203 -43.12 -17.55 30.43
CA ASP A 203 -43.23 -18.84 31.12
C ASP A 203 -43.38 -20.03 30.16
N GLU A 204 -43.70 -19.80 28.88
CA GLU A 204 -43.79 -20.87 27.88
C GLU A 204 -42.44 -21.25 27.26
N VAL A 205 -41.43 -20.37 27.34
CA VAL A 205 -40.09 -20.59 26.74
C VAL A 205 -39.16 -21.41 27.65
N GLN A 206 -39.54 -21.66 28.92
CA GLN A 206 -38.76 -22.48 29.86
C GLN A 206 -39.14 -23.98 29.84
N ALA A 207 -40.06 -24.43 28.98
CA ALA A 207 -40.57 -25.80 29.00
C ALA A 207 -40.01 -26.75 27.91
N GLU A 208 -39.15 -26.30 27.00
CA GLU A 208 -38.56 -27.20 25.98
C GLU A 208 -37.09 -27.54 26.33
N GLN A 209 -36.89 -28.79 26.76
CA GLN A 209 -35.61 -29.36 27.18
C GLN A 209 -34.64 -29.54 25.99
N PRO A 210 -33.31 -29.42 26.19
CA PRO A 210 -32.33 -29.64 25.12
C PRO A 210 -32.19 -31.13 24.76
N LEU A 211 -32.28 -31.44 23.46
CA LEU A 211 -31.99 -32.76 22.88
C LEU A 211 -30.49 -33.09 22.97
N VAL A 212 -30.19 -34.21 23.63
CA VAL A 212 -28.86 -34.84 23.72
C VAL A 212 -28.62 -35.66 22.44
N LEU A 213 -27.48 -35.45 21.77
CA LEU A 213 -27.02 -36.31 20.67
C LEU A 213 -26.18 -37.46 21.26
N PRO A 214 -26.49 -38.74 20.98
CA PRO A 214 -25.61 -39.85 21.37
C PRO A 214 -24.44 -40.01 20.40
N GLU A 215 -23.27 -40.23 20.97
CA GLU A 215 -22.05 -40.72 20.32
C GLU A 215 -22.28 -42.16 19.81
N THR A 216 -21.85 -42.45 18.58
CA THR A 216 -21.74 -43.83 18.08
C THR A 216 -20.29 -44.11 17.70
N GLU A 217 -19.66 -44.92 18.54
CA GLU A 217 -18.40 -45.61 18.30
C GLU A 217 -18.56 -46.72 17.23
N GLU A 218 -17.47 -46.93 16.50
CA GLU A 218 -16.94 -48.09 15.76
C GLU A 218 -17.84 -49.30 15.42
N GLU A 219 -17.73 -49.79 14.16
CA GLU A 219 -17.39 -51.19 13.86
C GLU A 219 -17.09 -51.41 12.36
N THR A 220 -15.89 -51.91 12.06
CA THR A 220 -15.52 -52.59 10.81
C THR A 220 -15.92 -54.07 10.87
N PRO A 221 -16.29 -54.72 9.75
CA PRO A 221 -15.48 -55.85 9.26
C PRO A 221 -15.43 -55.93 7.71
N ALA A 222 -14.28 -56.18 7.07
CA ALA A 222 -13.63 -57.48 6.75
C ALA A 222 -14.16 -58.20 5.48
N GLU A 223 -13.22 -58.39 4.53
CA GLU A 223 -13.08 -59.39 3.45
C GLU A 223 -14.14 -60.49 3.22
N ALA A 224 -14.54 -60.69 1.95
CA ALA A 224 -14.72 -62.00 1.32
C ALA A 224 -14.80 -61.91 -0.22
N THR A 225 -14.35 -62.98 -0.85
CA THR A 225 -13.98 -63.27 -2.25
C THR A 225 -15.12 -63.77 -3.15
N GLU A 226 -14.77 -64.11 -4.42
CA GLU A 226 -15.45 -64.99 -5.42
C GLU A 226 -16.34 -64.30 -6.47
N GLU A 227 -15.91 -64.20 -7.73
CA GLU A 227 -15.91 -65.20 -8.84
C GLU A 227 -17.18 -65.16 -9.71
N LYS A 228 -16.96 -64.80 -10.99
CA LYS A 228 -17.59 -65.18 -12.29
C LYS A 228 -18.91 -65.98 -12.33
N PRO A 229 -19.70 -65.83 -13.42
CA PRO A 229 -19.33 -66.31 -14.78
C PRO A 229 -18.99 -65.24 -15.82
#